data_AF-A0A955NKR0-F1
#
_entry.id   AF-A0A955NKR0-F1
#
_cell.length_a   1.000
_cell.length_b   1.000
_cell.length_c   1.000
_cell.angle_alpha   90.00
_cell.angle_beta   90.00
_cell.angle_gamma   90.00
#
_symmetry.space_group_name_H-M   'P 1'
#
loop_
_entity.id
_entity.type
_entity.pdbx_description
1 polymer ?
#
loop_
_entity_poly.entity_id
_entity_poly.type
_entity_poly.pdbx_seq_one_letter_code
_entity_poly.pdbx_strand_id
1 'polypeptide(L)' 'GEQTDLVNHLDEKKTVEELRSRLHGFFDEYADPRYDLWKGGGSKTKLLVFDAKVVEPPFERRQ' A
#
# COMPACT_ATOMS: atom_id res chain seq x y z
N GLY A 1 -20.81 -16.70 -6.10
CA GLY A 1 -19.50 -16.03 -6.11
C GLY A 1 -19.72 -14.54 -6.23
N GLU A 2 -18.80 -13.73 -5.70
CA GLU A 2 -18.82 -12.27 -5.86
C GLU A 2 -18.35 -11.91 -7.27
N GLN A 3 -19.27 -11.44 -8.12
CA GLN A 3 -18.98 -11.06 -9.52
C GLN A 3 -19.24 -9.57 -9.80
N THR A 4 -19.82 -8.86 -8.83
CA THR A 4 -20.21 -7.45 -8.96
C THR A 4 -19.53 -6.64 -7.87
N ASP A 5 -18.78 -5.62 -8.25
CA ASP A 5 -18.24 -4.62 -7.32
C ASP A 5 -19.31 -3.55 -7.05
N LEU A 6 -19.65 -3.39 -5.78
CA LEU A 6 -20.66 -2.43 -5.31
C LEU A 6 -20.05 -1.20 -4.62
N VAL A 7 -18.73 -1.07 -4.56
CA VAL A 7 -18.05 -0.03 -3.75
C VAL A 7 -18.45 1.41 -4.13
N ASN A 8 -18.87 1.64 -5.37
CA ASN A 8 -19.28 2.94 -5.88
C ASN A 8 -20.79 3.09 -6.10
N HIS A 9 -21.59 2.09 -5.73
CA HIS A 9 -23.05 2.17 -5.83
C HIS A 9 -23.60 3.11 -4.75
N LEU A 10 -24.44 4.08 -5.14
CA LEU A 10 -24.99 5.08 -4.22
C LEU A 10 -25.78 4.45 -3.06
N ASP A 11 -26.51 3.36 -3.34
CA ASP A 11 -27.32 2.64 -2.36
C ASP A 11 -26.45 1.98 -1.27
N GLU A 12 -25.20 1.65 -1.60
CA GLU A 12 -24.28 0.96 -0.70
C GLU A 12 -23.32 1.90 0.04
N LYS A 13 -23.45 3.22 -0.17
CA LYS A 13 -22.55 4.22 0.44
C LYS A 13 -22.43 4.04 1.96
N LYS A 14 -23.55 3.79 2.65
CA LYS A 14 -23.56 3.58 4.10
C LYS A 14 -22.79 2.32 4.49
N THR A 15 -23.04 1.22 3.80
CA THR A 15 -22.35 -0.06 4.02
C THR A 15 -20.84 0.09 3.80
N VAL A 16 -20.44 0.78 2.73
CA VAL A 16 -19.04 1.07 2.41
C VAL A 16 -18.37 1.88 3.51
N GLU A 17 -19.03 2.94 4.01
CA GLU A 17 -18.50 3.76 5.10
C GLU A 17 -18.38 2.99 6.42
N GLU A 18 -19.36 2.15 6.75
CA GLU A 18 -19.31 1.30 7.94
C GLU A 18 -18.14 0.30 7.87
N LEU A 19 -17.99 -0.41 6.76
CA LEU A 19 -16.93 -1.39 6.56
C LEU A 19 -15.56 -0.71 6.55
N ARG A 20 -15.43 0.47 5.92
CA ARG A 20 -14.20 1.27 5.94
C ARG A 20 -13.80 1.64 7.36
N SER A 21 -14.75 2.11 8.17
CA SER A 21 -14.50 2.50 9.56
C SER A 21 -14.02 1.31 10.40
N ARG A 22 -14.68 0.16 10.28
CA ARG A 22 -14.29 -1.07 10.98
C ARG A 22 -12.90 -1.56 10.57
N LEU A 23 -12.57 -1.46 9.28
CA LEU A 23 -11.26 -1.85 8.77
C LEU A 23 -10.15 -0.94 9.32
N HIS A 24 -10.37 0.37 9.34
CA HIS A 24 -9.41 1.31 9.93
C HIS A 24 -9.22 1.05 11.42
N GLY A 25 -10.32 0.90 12.19
CA GLY A 25 -10.24 0.61 13.63
C GLY A 25 -9.46 -0.68 13.93
N PHE A 26 -9.64 -1.72 13.13
CA PHE A 26 -8.87 -2.97 13.26
C PHE A 26 -7.36 -2.74 13.11
N PHE A 27 -6.94 -1.99 12.09
CA PHE A 27 -5.51 -1.72 11.90
C PHE A 27 -4.96 -0.74 12.93
N ASP A 28 -5.74 0.23 13.40
CA ASP A 28 -5.32 1.12 14.47
C ASP A 28 -5.07 0.39 15.79
N GLU A 29 -5.87 -0.65 16.10
CA GLU A 29 -5.72 -1.44 17.32
C GLU A 29 -4.61 -2.51 17.23
N TYR A 30 -4.49 -3.17 16.07
CA TYR A 30 -3.69 -4.40 15.96
C TYR A 30 -2.48 -4.31 15.04
N ALA A 31 -2.27 -3.23 14.28
CA ALA A 31 -1.09 -3.12 13.44
C ALA A 31 0.18 -3.00 14.31
N ASP A 32 1.16 -3.87 14.06
CA ASP A 32 2.50 -3.72 14.61
C ASP A 32 3.13 -2.45 14.02
N PRO A 33 3.51 -1.45 14.83
CA PRO A 33 4.06 -0.18 14.35
C PRO A 33 5.25 -0.36 13.42
N ARG A 34 6.05 -1.42 13.61
CA ARG A 34 7.20 -1.72 12.76
C ARG A 34 6.79 -2.00 11.31
N TYR A 35 5.57 -2.47 11.09
CA TYR A 35 5.07 -2.91 9.79
C TYR A 35 3.82 -2.17 9.32
N ASP A 36 3.42 -1.12 10.04
CA ASP A 36 2.31 -0.26 9.63
C ASP A 36 2.74 0.69 8.52
N LEU A 37 2.53 0.28 7.27
CA LEU A 37 2.86 1.06 6.09
C LEU A 37 2.18 2.44 6.06
N TRP A 38 1.03 2.60 6.70
CA TRP A 38 0.29 3.86 6.74
C TRP A 38 0.91 4.86 7.73
N LYS A 39 1.66 4.37 8.72
CA LYS A 39 2.34 5.18 9.75
C LYS A 39 3.86 5.13 9.62
N GLY A 40 4.38 4.80 8.44
CA GLY A 40 5.81 4.82 8.13
C GLY A 40 6.59 3.57 8.57
N GLY A 41 5.88 2.51 8.96
CA GLY A 41 6.44 1.17 9.15
C GLY A 41 6.93 0.57 7.84
N GLY A 42 7.82 -0.42 7.94
CA GLY A 42 8.43 -1.10 6.79
C GLY A 42 7.63 -2.31 6.32
N SER A 43 7.94 -2.81 5.13
CA SER A 43 7.38 -4.11 4.70
C SER A 43 7.99 -5.26 5.50
N LYS A 44 7.18 -6.24 5.89
CA LYS A 44 7.67 -7.54 6.44
C LYS A 44 8.47 -8.31 5.41
N THR A 45 8.21 -8.07 4.13
CA THR A 45 8.97 -8.67 3.05
C THR A 45 10.26 -7.89 2.88
N LYS A 46 11.41 -8.58 2.96
CA LYS A 46 12.63 -8.11 2.31
C LYS A 46 12.35 -8.14 0.80
N LEU A 47 11.76 -7.08 0.25
CA LEU A 47 11.88 -6.88 -1.18
C LEU A 47 13.39 -6.79 -1.40
N LEU A 48 13.92 -7.76 -2.14
CA LEU A 48 15.32 -7.86 -2.49
C LEU A 48 15.66 -6.68 -3.41
N VAL A 49 15.79 -5.48 -2.85
CA VAL A 49 16.54 -4.40 -3.47
C VAL A 49 18.01 -4.76 -3.23
N PHE A 50 18.44 -5.89 -3.81
CA PHE A 50 19.86 -6.22 -3.85
C PHE A 50 20.49 -5.20 -4.79
N ASP A 51 21.20 -4.24 -4.20
CA ASP A 51 22.37 -3.61 -4.78
C ASP A 51 22.23 -3.25 -6.27
N ALA A 52 21.22 -2.46 -6.62
CA ALA A 52 21.27 -1.72 -7.88
C ALA A 52 22.43 -0.73 -7.76
N LYS A 53 23.65 -1.19 -8.08
CA LYS A 53 24.79 -0.30 -8.32
C LYS A 53 24.32 0.69 -9.37
N VAL A 54 24.34 1.97 -9.03
CA VAL A 54 24.20 3.04 -10.00
C VAL A 54 25.33 2.84 -11.00
N VAL A 55 24.99 2.29 -12.17
CA VAL A 55 25.91 2.27 -13.31
C VAL A 55 25.76 3.65 -13.94
N GLU A 56 26.67 4.56 -13.60
CA GLU A 56 26.88 5.79 -14.36
C GLU A 56 27.11 5.39 -15.84
N PRO A 57 26.30 5.90 -16.79
CA PRO A 57 26.48 5.54 -18.19
C PRO A 57 27.83 6.06 -18.70
N PRO A 58 28.67 5.22 -19.32
CA PRO A 58 29.84 5.72 -20.01
C PRO A 58 29.32 6.36 -21.30
N PHE A 59 29.37 7.68 -21.38
CA PHE A 59 30.09 8.39 -22.44
C PHE A 59 29.72 9.87 -22.38
N GLU A 60 30.76 10.69 -22.26
CA GLU A 60 30.70 12.13 -22.40
C GLU A 60 30.00 12.55 -23.69
N ARG A 61 29.13 13.57 -23.56
CA ARG A 61 28.62 14.34 -24.68
C ARG A 61 29.80 14.87 -25.48
N ARG A 62 30.06 14.30 -26.65
CA ARG A 62 30.89 14.99 -27.65
C ARG A 62 30.03 16.06 -28.34
N GLN A 63 30.57 17.27 -28.34
CA GLN A 63 30.15 18.40 -29.17
C GLN A 63 30.34 18.08 -30.65
#